data_AF-A0AAD8IV00-F1
#
_entry.id   AF-A0AAD8IV00-F1
#
_cell.length_a   1.000
_cell.length_b   1.000
_cell.length_c   1.000
_cell.angle_alpha   90.00
_cell.angle_beta   90.00
_cell.angle_gamma   90.00
#
_symmetry.space_group_name_H-M   'P 1'
#
loop_
_entity.id
_entity.type
_entity.pdbx_description
1 polymer ?
#
loop_
_entity_poly.entity_id
_entity_poly.type
_entity_poly.pdbx_seq_one_letter_code
_entity_poly.pdbx_strand_id
1 'polypeptide(L)'
;MASSSFMNKQTVIRDITFATNNFVAILDHQELPTEFHIIQDFLTSSPLKYALTEPASVSFKSVMQVWNTVVFGQSSTGTILMQFESNGVTHHVTPAVIEEALHLPILGEKVPRVISDSALFEFVKKLGYNGEVKRYGNLFRTKLKKEWNFFFDTISRCFLNKTSNFDALPSGSLKIGYSLIHSTVFDYGSLLDIIANVCLSVFKQQVLTRVYQKPVRV
;
A
#
# COMPACT_ATOMS: atom_id res chain seq x y z
N MET A 1 -15.33 -13.87 -12.53
CA MET A 1 -14.77 -12.86 -11.59
C MET A 1 -14.04 -11.83 -12.42
N ALA A 2 -14.45 -10.56 -12.39
CA ALA A 2 -13.61 -9.50 -12.96
C ALA A 2 -12.40 -9.33 -12.04
N SER A 3 -11.21 -9.68 -12.54
CA SER A 3 -9.95 -9.36 -11.89
C SER A 3 -9.60 -7.93 -12.23
N SER A 4 -9.01 -7.18 -11.29
CA SER A 4 -8.40 -5.90 -11.64
C SER A 4 -7.27 -6.13 -12.65
N SER A 5 -7.16 -5.25 -13.65
CA SER A 5 -6.13 -5.32 -14.68
C SER A 5 -4.84 -4.72 -14.12
N PHE A 6 -3.76 -5.49 -14.20
CA PHE A 6 -2.44 -5.05 -13.78
C PHE A 6 -1.40 -5.44 -14.83
N MET A 7 -0.47 -4.53 -15.12
CA MET A 7 0.75 -4.91 -15.82
C MET A 7 1.74 -5.55 -14.85
N ASN A 8 2.21 -6.74 -15.19
CA ASN A 8 3.21 -7.47 -14.43
C ASN A 8 4.54 -7.53 -15.22
N LYS A 9 5.61 -6.89 -14.74
CA LYS A 9 6.96 -7.04 -15.30
C LYS A 9 7.78 -7.98 -14.43
N GLN A 10 8.05 -9.20 -14.92
CA GLN A 10 9.02 -10.12 -14.31
C GLN A 10 10.44 -9.58 -14.48
N THR A 11 11.20 -9.55 -13.38
CA THR A 11 12.64 -9.30 -13.40
C THR A 11 13.36 -10.55 -12.88
N VAL A 12 14.00 -11.29 -13.78
CA VAL A 12 14.83 -12.46 -13.45
C VAL A 12 16.29 -12.07 -13.66
N ILE A 13 17.12 -12.10 -12.61
CA ILE A 13 18.55 -11.81 -12.68
C ILE A 13 19.31 -12.72 -11.71
N ARG A 14 20.26 -13.53 -12.22
CA ARG A 14 21.18 -14.40 -11.44
C ARG A 14 20.49 -15.40 -10.51
N ASP A 15 19.58 -16.22 -11.06
CA ASP A 15 18.92 -17.36 -10.38
C ASP A 15 18.07 -17.03 -9.14
N ILE A 16 17.87 -15.74 -8.84
CA ILE A 16 16.91 -15.28 -7.82
C ILE A 16 15.69 -14.70 -8.53
N THR A 17 14.54 -15.37 -8.36
CA THR A 17 13.25 -14.90 -8.87
C THR A 17 12.59 -14.05 -7.79
N PHE A 18 12.52 -12.74 -7.99
CA PHE A 18 11.70 -11.89 -7.14
C PHE A 18 10.24 -12.12 -7.47
N ALA A 19 9.40 -12.28 -6.44
CA ALA A 19 7.96 -12.34 -6.64
C ALA A 19 7.52 -11.07 -7.37
N THR A 20 6.82 -11.25 -8.49
CA THR A 20 6.24 -10.14 -9.24
C THR A 20 5.10 -9.54 -8.46
N ASN A 21 5.43 -8.55 -7.65
CA ASN A 21 4.48 -8.01 -6.71
C ASN A 21 4.33 -6.49 -6.80
N ASN A 22 5.04 -5.86 -7.76
CA ASN A 22 4.92 -4.44 -8.14
C ASN A 22 3.74 -4.20 -9.08
N PHE A 23 2.54 -4.37 -8.54
CA PHE A 23 1.30 -4.09 -9.24
C PHE A 23 1.05 -2.60 -9.31
N VAL A 24 0.81 -2.11 -10.52
CA VAL A 24 0.39 -0.74 -10.80
C VAL A 24 -1.07 -0.79 -11.23
N ALA A 25 -1.92 0.04 -10.62
CA ALA A 25 -3.32 0.12 -10.96
C ALA A 25 -3.51 0.79 -12.31
N ILE A 26 -4.32 0.18 -13.17
CA ILE A 26 -4.82 0.80 -14.40
C ILE A 26 -6.16 1.45 -14.08
N LEU A 27 -6.15 2.78 -13.98
CA LEU A 27 -7.32 3.58 -13.62
C LEU A 27 -7.96 4.30 -14.81
N ASP A 28 -7.58 3.95 -16.04
CA ASP A 28 -8.26 4.42 -17.25
C ASP A 28 -9.48 3.55 -17.60
N HIS A 29 -10.36 4.07 -18.46
CA HIS A 29 -11.60 3.40 -18.82
C HIS A 29 -11.47 2.46 -20.03
N GLN A 30 -10.25 2.13 -20.47
CA GLN A 30 -10.05 1.42 -21.74
C GLN A 30 -10.34 -0.08 -21.64
N GLU A 31 -9.94 -0.72 -20.54
CA GLU A 31 -9.98 -2.19 -20.42
C GLU A 31 -11.15 -2.71 -19.58
N LEU A 32 -11.67 -1.90 -18.65
CA LEU A 32 -12.67 -2.35 -17.69
C LEU A 32 -14.10 -1.98 -18.10
N PRO A 33 -15.10 -2.85 -17.82
CA PRO A 33 -16.51 -2.54 -18.01
C PRO A 33 -16.94 -1.26 -17.28
N THR A 34 -17.95 -0.59 -17.84
CA THR A 34 -18.46 0.71 -17.36
C THR A 34 -18.93 0.72 -15.90
N GLU A 35 -19.34 -0.44 -15.38
CA GLU A 35 -19.70 -0.62 -13.97
C GLU A 35 -18.55 -0.34 -12.98
N PHE A 36 -17.29 -0.42 -13.42
CA PHE A 36 -16.12 -0.12 -12.58
C PHE A 36 -15.63 1.33 -12.69
N HIS A 37 -16.10 2.08 -13.70
CA HIS A 37 -15.61 3.44 -13.98
C HIS A 37 -15.78 4.37 -12.77
N ILE A 38 -16.88 4.26 -12.03
CA ILE A 38 -17.09 5.05 -10.80
C ILE A 38 -15.97 4.80 -9.77
N ILE A 39 -15.53 3.55 -9.61
CA ILE A 39 -14.44 3.22 -8.68
C ILE A 39 -13.10 3.71 -9.24
N GLN A 40 -12.89 3.61 -10.55
CA GLN A 40 -11.67 4.12 -11.20
C GLN A 40 -11.56 5.64 -11.08
N ASP A 41 -12.66 6.38 -11.33
CA ASP A 41 -12.76 7.82 -11.15
C ASP A 41 -12.53 8.22 -9.68
N PHE A 42 -13.12 7.47 -8.74
CA PHE A 42 -12.94 7.69 -7.31
C PHE A 42 -11.47 7.53 -6.90
N LEU A 43 -10.82 6.44 -7.31
CA LEU A 43 -9.40 6.21 -7.01
C LEU A 43 -8.49 7.22 -7.71
N THR A 44 -8.82 7.61 -8.94
CA THR A 44 -8.11 8.65 -9.71
C THR A 44 -8.19 10.01 -9.04
N SER A 45 -9.30 10.31 -8.36
CA SER A 45 -9.50 11.55 -7.62
C SER A 45 -8.97 11.48 -6.18
N SER A 46 -8.55 10.30 -5.73
CA SER A 46 -8.09 10.08 -4.36
C SER A 46 -6.64 10.52 -4.15
N PRO A 47 -6.23 10.78 -2.90
CA PRO A 47 -4.83 11.02 -2.57
C PRO A 47 -3.91 9.82 -2.89
N LEU A 48 -4.47 8.63 -3.11
CA LEU A 48 -3.69 7.45 -3.47
C LEU A 48 -3.35 7.35 -4.95
N LYS A 49 -3.97 8.16 -5.83
CA LYS A 49 -3.81 8.07 -7.29
C LYS A 49 -2.35 7.84 -7.66
N TYR A 50 -1.49 8.74 -7.19
CA TYR A 50 -0.07 8.70 -7.51
C TYR A 50 0.60 7.40 -7.06
N ALA A 51 0.40 7.00 -5.81
CA ALA A 51 0.96 5.78 -5.26
C ALA A 51 0.41 4.50 -5.91
N LEU A 52 -0.82 4.53 -6.45
CA LEU A 52 -1.44 3.41 -7.16
C LEU A 52 -0.95 3.29 -8.61
N THR A 53 -0.70 4.40 -9.30
CA THR A 53 -0.42 4.41 -10.74
C THR A 53 1.04 4.57 -11.11
N GLU A 54 1.90 4.98 -10.18
CA GLU A 54 3.29 5.26 -10.51
C GLU A 54 4.16 3.99 -10.45
N PRO A 55 4.78 3.56 -11.56
CA PRO A 55 5.67 2.41 -11.54
C PRO A 55 6.95 2.70 -10.75
N ALA A 56 7.32 1.81 -9.84
CA ALA A 56 8.64 1.86 -9.20
C ALA A 56 9.70 1.15 -10.06
N SER A 57 10.75 1.86 -10.45
CA SER A 57 11.99 1.23 -10.94
C SER A 57 13.08 1.36 -9.88
N VAL A 58 13.52 0.24 -9.30
CA VAL A 58 14.65 0.21 -8.37
C VAL A 58 15.75 -0.68 -8.93
N SER A 59 17.01 -0.25 -8.77
CA SER A 59 18.14 -1.09 -9.11
C SER A 59 18.31 -2.22 -8.10
N PHE A 60 18.62 -3.44 -8.57
CA PHE A 60 18.91 -4.59 -7.71
C PHE A 60 19.99 -4.28 -6.66
N LYS A 61 21.04 -3.56 -7.07
CA LYS A 61 22.12 -3.14 -6.19
C LYS A 61 21.61 -2.31 -5.01
N SER A 62 20.70 -1.37 -5.27
CA SER A 62 20.10 -0.53 -4.23
C SER A 62 19.26 -1.36 -3.25
N VAL A 63 18.46 -2.32 -3.73
CA VAL A 63 17.66 -3.21 -2.86
C VAL A 63 18.57 -4.04 -1.95
N MET A 64 19.59 -4.67 -2.52
CA MET A 64 20.52 -5.51 -1.74
C MET A 64 21.30 -4.71 -0.71
N GLN A 65 21.72 -3.49 -1.07
CA GLN A 65 22.43 -2.60 -0.16
C GLN A 65 21.57 -2.19 1.03
N VAL A 66 20.31 -1.87 0.78
CA VAL A 66 19.33 -1.62 1.85
C VAL A 66 19.16 -2.88 2.70
N TRP A 67 18.98 -4.05 2.11
CA TRP A 67 18.80 -5.31 2.86
C TRP A 67 19.94 -5.64 3.81
N ASN A 68 21.17 -5.39 3.39
CA ASN A 68 22.33 -5.74 4.22
C ASN A 68 22.54 -4.77 5.38
N THR A 69 21.91 -3.61 5.37
CA THR A 69 22.17 -2.51 6.32
C THR A 69 20.92 -2.03 7.04
N VAL A 70 19.74 -2.54 6.67
CA VAL A 70 18.48 -2.08 7.23
C VAL A 70 18.35 -2.49 8.69
N VAL A 71 18.05 -1.51 9.53
CA VAL A 71 17.73 -1.68 10.93
C VAL A 71 16.36 -1.06 11.20
N PHE A 72 15.58 -1.73 12.03
CA PHE A 72 14.29 -1.24 12.48
C PHE A 72 14.42 -0.81 13.93
N GLY A 73 14.01 0.42 14.22
CA GLY A 73 13.92 0.99 15.55
C GLY A 73 12.51 1.43 15.87
N GLN A 74 12.29 1.86 17.11
CA GLN A 74 11.08 2.55 17.52
C GLN A 74 11.45 3.90 18.11
N SER A 75 10.70 4.94 17.75
CA SER A 75 10.78 6.23 18.44
C SER A 75 10.21 6.13 19.84
N SER A 76 10.47 7.15 20.68
CA SER A 76 9.81 7.31 21.99
C SER A 76 8.29 7.40 21.91
N THR A 77 7.74 7.70 20.73
CA THR A 77 6.30 7.75 20.45
C THR A 77 5.74 6.43 19.91
N GLY A 78 6.56 5.36 19.86
CA GLY A 78 6.17 4.04 19.37
C GLY A 78 6.12 3.91 17.84
N THR A 79 6.58 4.92 17.10
CA THR A 79 6.62 4.90 15.64
C THR A 79 7.80 4.06 15.16
N ILE A 80 7.56 3.08 14.29
CA ILE A 80 8.66 2.31 13.69
C ILE A 80 9.46 3.20 12.74
N LEU A 81 10.76 3.27 12.99
CA LEU A 81 11.74 3.96 12.16
C LEU A 81 12.55 2.90 11.42
N MET A 82 12.66 3.06 10.10
CA MET A 82 13.59 2.25 9.30
C MET A 82 14.83 3.09 9.03
N GLN A 83 16.01 2.53 9.24
CA GLN A 83 17.27 3.13 8.87
C GLN A 83 18.06 2.15 8.01
N PHE A 84 18.80 2.64 7.02
CA PHE A 84 19.72 1.81 6.23
C PHE A 84 20.90 2.65 5.76
N GLU A 85 22.01 2.00 5.41
CA GLU A 85 23.18 2.66 4.85
C GLU A 85 23.26 2.39 3.34
N SER A 86 23.50 3.45 2.57
CA SER A 86 23.70 3.37 1.14
C SER A 86 24.78 4.34 0.68
N ASN A 87 25.76 3.82 -0.06
CA ASN A 87 26.95 4.54 -0.54
C ASN A 87 27.67 5.34 0.56
N GLY A 88 27.77 4.80 1.78
CA GLY A 88 28.38 5.48 2.92
C GLY A 88 27.51 6.56 3.56
N VAL A 89 26.24 6.68 3.16
CA VAL A 89 25.27 7.62 3.73
C VAL A 89 24.18 6.84 4.48
N THR A 90 23.93 7.22 5.73
CA THR A 90 22.82 6.68 6.52
C THR A 90 21.53 7.41 6.16
N HIS A 91 20.51 6.66 5.78
CA HIS A 91 19.18 7.15 5.48
C HIS A 91 18.20 6.75 6.59
N HIS A 92 17.32 7.68 6.96
CA HIS A 92 16.22 7.45 7.90
C HIS A 92 14.89 7.56 7.16
N VAL A 93 14.08 6.51 7.23
CA VAL A 93 12.73 6.45 6.68
C VAL A 93 11.75 6.60 7.84
N THR A 94 11.14 7.77 7.90
CA THR A 94 10.05 8.11 8.81
C THR A 94 8.70 8.04 8.08
N PRO A 95 7.56 8.03 8.79
CA PRO A 95 6.24 8.21 8.17
C PRO A 95 6.17 9.38 7.19
N ALA A 96 6.73 10.54 7.57
CA ALA A 96 6.74 11.73 6.70
C ALA A 96 7.53 11.53 5.40
N VAL A 97 8.65 10.80 5.44
CA VAL A 97 9.43 10.46 4.23
C VAL A 97 8.60 9.63 3.27
N ILE A 98 7.76 8.73 3.78
CA ILE A 98 6.87 7.89 2.99
C ILE A 98 5.74 8.71 2.38
N GLU A 99 5.10 9.54 3.19
CA GLU A 99 4.03 10.43 2.74
C GLU A 99 4.53 11.30 1.59
N GLU A 100 5.69 11.94 1.77
CA GLU A 100 6.31 12.76 0.75
C GLU A 100 6.68 11.96 -0.51
N ALA A 101 7.31 10.80 -0.36
CA ALA A 101 7.70 9.96 -1.48
C ALA A 101 6.49 9.49 -2.31
N LEU A 102 5.34 9.33 -1.69
CA LEU A 102 4.12 8.81 -2.31
C LEU A 102 3.07 9.87 -2.63
N HIS A 103 3.42 11.14 -2.43
CA HIS A 103 2.54 12.29 -2.62
C HIS A 103 1.23 12.17 -1.79
N LEU A 104 1.34 11.53 -0.62
CA LEU A 104 0.24 11.39 0.31
C LEU A 104 0.12 12.66 1.16
N PRO A 105 -1.08 12.95 1.72
CA PRO A 105 -1.25 14.10 2.58
C PRO A 105 -0.34 14.02 3.81
N ILE A 106 0.53 15.01 3.97
CA ILE A 106 1.36 15.12 5.18
C ILE A 106 0.45 15.47 6.35
N LEU A 107 0.46 14.64 7.37
CA LEU A 107 -0.43 14.79 8.52
C LEU A 107 -0.07 16.00 9.39
N GLY A 108 1.22 16.33 9.52
CA GLY A 108 1.67 17.40 10.41
C GLY A 108 1.23 17.13 11.85
N GLU A 109 0.55 18.08 12.48
CA GLU A 109 -0.04 17.96 13.83
C GLU A 109 -1.40 17.23 13.86
N LYS A 110 -1.95 16.85 12.70
CA LYS A 110 -3.26 16.21 12.65
C LYS A 110 -3.18 14.82 13.27
N VAL A 111 -4.01 14.59 14.28
CA VAL A 111 -4.09 13.29 14.96
C VAL A 111 -4.84 12.31 14.06
N PRO A 112 -4.21 11.19 13.65
CA PRO A 112 -4.87 10.14 12.88
C PRO A 112 -6.05 9.58 13.68
N ARG A 113 -7.17 9.33 13.01
CA ARG A 113 -8.31 8.71 13.69
C ARG A 113 -8.00 7.24 13.93
N VAL A 114 -8.00 6.83 15.19
CA VAL A 114 -8.00 5.40 15.53
C VAL A 114 -9.35 4.81 15.11
N ILE A 115 -9.33 3.95 14.09
CA ILE A 115 -10.52 3.28 13.58
C ILE A 115 -10.70 1.98 14.37
N SER A 116 -11.80 1.85 15.12
CA SER A 116 -12.10 0.63 15.86
C SER A 116 -12.49 -0.53 14.94
N ASP A 117 -12.23 -1.75 15.37
CA ASP A 117 -12.65 -2.97 14.66
C ASP A 117 -14.18 -3.01 14.45
N SER A 118 -14.94 -2.56 15.45
CA SER A 118 -16.40 -2.46 15.34
C SER A 118 -16.84 -1.52 14.22
N ALA A 119 -16.18 -0.37 14.06
CA ALA A 119 -16.49 0.57 13.00
C ALA A 119 -16.15 -0.01 11.61
N LEU A 120 -15.05 -0.76 11.49
CA LEU A 120 -14.67 -1.44 10.26
C LEU A 120 -15.63 -2.57 9.90
N PHE A 121 -16.12 -3.33 10.89
CA PHE A 121 -17.09 -4.39 10.67
C PHE A 121 -18.45 -3.83 10.23
N GLU A 122 -18.93 -2.76 10.86
CA GLU A 122 -20.15 -2.07 10.42
C GLU A 122 -20.00 -1.46 9.02
N PHE A 123 -18.83 -0.89 8.73
CA PHE A 123 -18.51 -0.39 7.40
C PHE A 123 -18.59 -1.50 6.34
N VAL A 124 -17.96 -2.65 6.58
CA VAL A 124 -18.00 -3.80 5.65
C VAL A 124 -19.44 -4.28 5.41
N LYS A 125 -20.28 -4.33 6.46
CA LYS A 125 -21.70 -4.66 6.30
C LYS A 125 -22.43 -3.65 5.40
N LYS A 126 -22.18 -2.35 5.56
CA LYS A 126 -22.75 -1.28 4.71
C LYS A 126 -22.36 -1.39 3.24
N LEU A 127 -21.21 -1.98 2.93
CA LEU A 127 -20.79 -2.28 1.55
C LEU A 127 -21.56 -3.46 0.93
N GLY A 128 -22.44 -4.11 1.69
CA GLY A 128 -23.23 -5.26 1.25
C GLY A 128 -22.45 -6.59 1.33
N TYR A 129 -21.59 -6.74 2.32
CA TYR A 129 -20.84 -7.97 2.55
C TYR A 129 -21.78 -9.15 2.89
N ASN A 130 -21.70 -10.21 2.09
CA ASN A 130 -22.52 -11.41 2.21
C ASN A 130 -21.76 -12.55 2.91
N GLY A 131 -21.41 -12.33 4.18
CA GLY A 131 -20.70 -13.31 4.98
C GLY A 131 -20.63 -12.91 6.45
N GLU A 132 -19.99 -13.77 7.25
CA GLU A 132 -19.82 -13.53 8.68
C GLU A 132 -18.72 -12.50 8.96
N VAL A 133 -19.02 -11.54 9.84
CA VAL A 133 -18.12 -10.45 10.23
C VAL A 133 -17.81 -10.54 11.72
N LYS A 134 -16.98 -11.53 12.11
CA LYS A 134 -16.55 -11.74 13.50
C LYS A 134 -15.09 -11.37 13.78
N ARG A 135 -14.22 -11.59 12.79
CA ARG A 135 -12.78 -11.34 12.86
C ARG A 135 -12.22 -11.13 11.47
N TYR A 136 -11.13 -10.37 11.34
CA TYR A 136 -10.49 -10.10 10.04
C TYR A 136 -10.12 -11.37 9.26
N GLY A 137 -9.67 -12.43 9.95
CA GLY A 137 -9.29 -13.70 9.32
C GLY A 137 -10.44 -14.43 8.61
N ASN A 138 -11.69 -14.01 8.82
CA ASN A 138 -12.87 -14.59 8.15
C ASN A 138 -13.44 -13.66 7.06
N LEU A 139 -12.77 -12.53 6.77
CA LEU A 139 -13.23 -11.59 5.74
C LEU A 139 -12.63 -11.92 4.38
N PHE A 140 -13.50 -12.14 3.38
CA PHE A 140 -13.15 -12.49 2.02
C PHE A 140 -13.80 -11.54 1.02
N ARG A 141 -13.01 -10.94 0.13
CA ARG A 141 -13.46 -9.99 -0.89
C ARG A 141 -14.48 -10.60 -1.85
N THR A 142 -14.44 -11.91 -2.05
CA THR A 142 -15.44 -12.65 -2.84
C THR A 142 -16.86 -12.56 -2.29
N LYS A 143 -17.01 -12.16 -1.02
CA LYS A 143 -18.31 -11.90 -0.37
C LYS A 143 -18.77 -10.45 -0.49
N LEU A 144 -17.98 -9.56 -1.09
CA LEU A 144 -18.40 -8.21 -1.44
C LEU A 144 -19.05 -8.18 -2.82
N LYS A 145 -19.79 -7.11 -3.11
CA LYS A 145 -20.20 -6.78 -4.48
C LYS A 145 -18.96 -6.61 -5.37
N LYS A 146 -19.13 -6.86 -6.67
CA LYS A 146 -18.01 -6.89 -7.64
C LYS A 146 -17.18 -5.60 -7.65
N GLU A 147 -17.83 -4.45 -7.51
CA GLU A 147 -17.21 -3.12 -7.51
C GLU A 147 -16.34 -2.92 -6.26
N TRP A 148 -16.84 -3.34 -5.10
CA TRP A 148 -16.09 -3.28 -3.84
C TRP A 148 -14.96 -4.31 -3.79
N ASN A 149 -15.17 -5.49 -4.38
CA ASN A 149 -14.09 -6.46 -4.56
C ASN A 149 -12.96 -5.84 -5.40
N PHE A 150 -13.29 -5.24 -6.55
CA PHE A 150 -12.33 -4.52 -7.41
C PHE A 150 -11.59 -3.41 -6.64
N PHE A 151 -12.30 -2.59 -5.88
CA PHE A 151 -11.73 -1.52 -5.05
C PHE A 151 -10.67 -2.04 -4.06
N PHE A 152 -11.05 -3.02 -3.22
CA PHE A 152 -10.11 -3.57 -2.23
C PHE A 152 -9.04 -4.46 -2.86
N ASP A 153 -9.27 -5.00 -4.05
CA ASP A 153 -8.26 -5.73 -4.81
C ASP A 153 -7.15 -4.83 -5.31
N THR A 154 -7.53 -3.68 -5.87
CA THR A 154 -6.61 -2.62 -6.27
C THR A 154 -5.76 -2.15 -5.08
N ILE A 155 -6.40 -1.78 -3.95
CA ILE A 155 -5.68 -1.34 -2.75
C ILE A 155 -4.77 -2.44 -2.20
N SER A 156 -5.26 -3.69 -2.08
CA SER A 156 -4.47 -4.76 -1.45
C SER A 156 -3.24 -5.15 -2.27
N ARG A 157 -3.36 -5.15 -3.61
CA ARG A 157 -2.27 -5.54 -4.50
C ARG A 157 -1.24 -4.43 -4.67
N CYS A 158 -1.68 -3.19 -4.89
CA CYS A 158 -0.78 -2.06 -5.08
C CYS A 158 -0.15 -1.57 -3.76
N PHE A 159 -0.91 -1.55 -2.65
CA PHE A 159 -0.46 -0.92 -1.40
C PHE A 159 0.03 -1.90 -0.33
N LEU A 160 -0.54 -3.11 -0.26
CA LEU A 160 -0.29 -4.04 0.87
C LEU A 160 0.49 -5.28 0.48
N ASN A 161 0.90 -5.40 -0.79
CA ASN A 161 1.74 -6.48 -1.29
C ASN A 161 1.24 -7.88 -0.94
N LYS A 162 -0.06 -8.07 -1.07
CA LYS A 162 -0.61 -9.37 -0.74
C LYS A 162 -0.26 -10.38 -1.84
N THR A 163 0.68 -11.28 -1.55
CA THR A 163 1.17 -12.32 -2.48
C THR A 163 0.54 -13.70 -2.26
N SER A 164 -0.23 -13.89 -1.19
CA SER A 164 -0.91 -15.14 -0.84
C SER A 164 -2.30 -14.88 -0.25
N ASN A 165 -3.17 -15.91 -0.25
CA ASN A 165 -4.56 -15.80 0.20
C ASN A 165 -5.29 -14.61 -0.47
N PHE A 166 -5.29 -14.60 -1.81
CA PHE A 166 -5.80 -13.50 -2.63
C PHE A 166 -7.23 -13.08 -2.23
N ASP A 167 -8.06 -14.02 -1.81
CA ASP A 167 -9.45 -13.71 -1.46
C ASP A 167 -9.62 -12.96 -0.15
N ALA A 168 -8.71 -13.09 0.83
CA ALA A 168 -8.90 -12.44 2.12
C ALA A 168 -8.86 -10.90 1.99
N LEU A 169 -9.59 -10.22 2.87
CA LEU A 169 -9.71 -8.78 2.95
C LEU A 169 -8.90 -8.25 4.14
N PRO A 170 -7.65 -7.77 3.94
CA PRO A 170 -6.76 -7.39 5.03
C PRO A 170 -7.25 -6.16 5.79
N SER A 171 -6.99 -6.09 7.09
CA SER A 171 -7.33 -4.94 7.93
C SER A 171 -6.71 -3.62 7.42
N GLY A 172 -5.49 -3.66 6.88
CA GLY A 172 -4.87 -2.49 6.25
C GLY A 172 -5.71 -1.95 5.08
N SER A 173 -6.25 -2.83 4.23
CA SER A 173 -7.04 -2.41 3.07
C SER A 173 -8.37 -1.82 3.49
N LEU A 174 -8.96 -2.38 4.55
CA LEU A 174 -10.20 -1.88 5.16
C LEU A 174 -10.00 -0.51 5.79
N LYS A 175 -8.90 -0.30 6.51
CA LYS A 175 -8.57 1.00 7.11
C LYS A 175 -8.37 2.08 6.06
N ILE A 176 -7.62 1.77 5.00
CA ILE A 176 -7.43 2.66 3.84
C ILE A 176 -8.77 2.92 3.14
N GLY A 177 -9.56 1.89 2.86
CA GLY A 177 -10.86 2.06 2.20
C GLY A 177 -11.84 2.87 3.02
N TYR A 178 -11.88 2.63 4.33
CA TYR A 178 -12.69 3.40 5.28
C TYR A 178 -12.28 4.87 5.25
N SER A 179 -10.97 5.16 5.30
CA SER A 179 -10.47 6.53 5.36
C SER A 179 -10.74 7.31 4.08
N LEU A 180 -10.58 6.68 2.92
CA LEU A 180 -10.92 7.28 1.63
C LEU A 180 -12.40 7.62 1.54
N ILE A 181 -13.29 6.68 1.88
CA ILE A 181 -14.74 6.86 1.71
C ILE A 181 -15.29 7.89 2.71
N HIS A 182 -14.78 7.91 3.94
CA HIS A 182 -15.24 8.84 4.97
C HIS A 182 -14.41 10.12 5.05
N SER A 183 -13.44 10.31 4.14
CA SER A 183 -12.49 11.44 4.16
C SER A 183 -11.83 11.65 5.54
N THR A 184 -11.53 10.57 6.26
CA THR A 184 -10.91 10.68 7.59
C THR A 184 -9.40 10.76 7.48
N VAL A 185 -8.79 11.55 8.36
CA VAL A 185 -7.34 11.62 8.53
C VAL A 185 -6.80 10.23 8.87
N PHE A 186 -5.89 9.72 8.03
CA PHE A 186 -5.31 8.40 8.16
C PHE A 186 -3.80 8.46 8.00
N ASP A 187 -3.08 7.82 8.92
CA ASP A 187 -1.63 7.74 8.90
C ASP A 187 -1.17 6.61 8.00
N TYR A 188 -0.95 6.96 6.74
CA TYR A 188 -0.42 6.04 5.75
C TYR A 188 1.02 5.62 6.08
N GLY A 189 1.79 6.47 6.77
CA GLY A 189 3.15 6.14 7.18
C GLY A 189 3.20 5.08 8.28
N SER A 190 2.19 5.03 9.18
CA SER A 190 2.04 3.96 10.19
C SER A 190 1.72 2.59 9.60
N LEU A 191 1.36 2.51 8.30
CA LEU A 191 1.27 1.23 7.60
C LEU A 191 2.64 0.51 7.52
N LEU A 192 3.73 1.20 7.84
CA LEU A 192 5.05 0.62 8.04
C LEU A 192 5.04 -0.61 8.97
N ASP A 193 4.19 -0.67 9.98
CA ASP A 193 4.12 -1.83 10.88
C ASP A 193 3.62 -3.09 10.16
N ILE A 194 2.75 -2.91 9.16
CA ILE A 194 2.22 -3.99 8.30
C ILE A 194 3.25 -4.31 7.19
N ILE A 195 3.95 -3.29 6.69
CA ILE A 195 4.95 -3.39 5.60
C ILE A 195 6.33 -3.88 6.11
N ALA A 196 6.62 -3.75 7.40
CA ALA A 196 7.82 -4.29 8.05
C ALA A 196 7.70 -5.81 8.30
N ASN A 197 6.47 -6.30 8.55
CA ASN A 197 6.20 -7.72 8.83
C ASN A 197 5.95 -8.58 7.57
N VAL A 198 5.65 -7.97 6.43
CA VAL A 198 5.49 -8.69 5.15
C VAL A 198 6.70 -8.39 4.27
N CYS A 199 7.38 -9.46 3.83
CA CYS A 199 8.56 -9.41 2.95
C CYS A 199 8.48 -8.30 1.89
N LEU A 200 9.62 -7.63 1.70
CA LEU A 200 9.78 -6.38 0.96
C LEU A 200 8.97 -6.32 -0.34
N SER A 201 8.07 -5.35 -0.35
CA SER A 201 7.33 -4.95 -1.52
C SER A 201 7.71 -3.56 -1.96
N VAL A 202 7.66 -3.33 -3.27
CA VAL A 202 7.04 -2.19 -3.96
C VAL A 202 6.92 -0.86 -3.24
N PHE A 203 6.23 -0.81 -2.10
CA PHE A 203 6.11 0.40 -1.28
C PHE A 203 7.48 0.85 -0.78
N LYS A 204 8.32 -0.09 -0.35
CA LYS A 204 9.74 0.12 -0.09
C LYS A 204 10.49 0.46 -1.37
N GLN A 205 10.14 -0.09 -2.54
CA GLN A 205 10.82 0.25 -3.80
C GLN A 205 10.56 1.69 -4.27
N GLN A 206 9.31 2.17 -4.27
CA GLN A 206 8.99 3.56 -4.61
C GLN A 206 9.64 4.54 -3.64
N VAL A 207 9.57 4.26 -2.33
CA VAL A 207 10.22 5.08 -1.29
C VAL A 207 11.74 5.04 -1.45
N LEU A 208 12.35 3.86 -1.64
CA LEU A 208 13.79 3.71 -1.81
C LEU A 208 14.30 4.38 -3.10
N THR A 209 13.62 4.26 -4.25
CA THR A 209 14.02 4.99 -5.48
C THR A 209 14.09 6.49 -5.20
N ARG A 210 13.14 7.04 -4.46
CA ARG A 210 12.98 8.49 -4.29
C ARG A 210 13.85 9.06 -3.17
N VAL A 211 13.98 8.32 -2.07
CA VAL A 211 14.95 8.63 -1.01
C VAL A 211 16.37 8.57 -1.57
N TYR A 212 16.66 7.63 -2.48
CA TYR A 212 17.96 7.50 -3.14
C TYR A 212 18.21 8.57 -4.23
N GLN A 213 17.17 9.03 -4.93
CA GLN A 213 17.28 10.02 -6.00
C GLN A 213 17.27 11.48 -5.52
N LYS A 214 16.94 11.75 -4.24
CA LYS A 214 17.05 13.09 -3.69
C LYS A 214 18.54 13.45 -3.52
N PRO A 215 19.05 14.50 -4.20
CA PRO A 215 20.41 14.97 -3.95
C PRO A 215 20.53 15.38 -2.48
N VAL A 216 21.61 14.94 -1.84
CA VAL A 216 22.00 15.39 -0.50
C VAL A 216 22.07 16.92 -0.56
N ARG A 217 21.12 17.60 0.05
CA ARG A 217 21.27 19.03 0.31
C ARG A 217 22.30 19.14 1.43
N VAL A 218 23.54 19.43 1.02
CA VAL A 218 24.61 19.93 1.88
C VAL A 218 24.23 21.31 2.37
#